data_AF-A0A0Q8TH93-F1
#
_entry.id   AF-A0A0Q8TH93-F1
#
_cell.length_a   1.000
_cell.length_b   1.000
_cell.length_c   1.000
_cell.angle_alpha   90.00
_cell.angle_beta   90.00
_cell.angle_gamma   90.00
#
_symmetry.space_group_name_H-M   'P 1'
#
loop_
_entity.id
_entity.type
_entity.pdbx_description
1 polymer ?
#
loop_
_entity_poly.entity_id
_entity_poly.type
_entity_poly.pdbx_seq_one_letter_code
_entity_poly.pdbx_strand_id
1 'polypeptide(L)'
;MTEAEQMAWAEFQRELPWLTASHRTLLRMACVLSARMETGEMGVEAMKALSSLLSKLGATPVDETKVNHGSDEEEDPTDKFFGSH
;
A
#
# COMPACT_ATOMS: atom_id res chain seq x y z
N MET A 1 -13.61 8.30 9.56
CA MET A 1 -13.20 8.69 8.21
C MET A 1 -14.46 9.17 7.51
N THR A 2 -14.37 10.19 6.67
CA THR A 2 -15.50 10.62 5.84
C THR A 2 -15.88 9.52 4.83
N GLU A 3 -16.98 9.70 4.08
CA GLU A 3 -17.36 8.75 3.03
C GLU A 3 -16.29 8.68 1.92
N ALA A 4 -15.81 9.83 1.44
CA ALA A 4 -14.75 9.90 0.44
C ALA A 4 -13.44 9.25 0.91
N GLU A 5 -13.06 9.44 2.18
CA GLU A 5 -11.89 8.78 2.76
C GLU A 5 -12.06 7.25 2.84
N GLN A 6 -13.28 6.76 3.13
CA GLN A 6 -13.57 5.32 3.16
C GLN A 6 -13.55 4.70 1.76
N MET A 7 -14.01 5.43 0.74
CA MET A 7 -13.88 5.01 -0.65
C MET A 7 -12.41 4.87 -1.05
N ALA A 8 -11.58 5.88 -0.75
CA ALA A 8 -10.14 5.81 -0.97
C ALA A 8 -9.48 4.65 -0.22
N TRP A 9 -9.92 4.36 1.01
CA TRP A 9 -9.43 3.19 1.76
C TRP A 9 -9.75 1.88 1.03
N ALA A 10 -10.99 1.71 0.57
CA ALA A 10 -11.41 0.50 -0.14
C ALA A 10 -10.63 0.32 -1.45
N GLU A 11 -10.36 1.41 -2.16
CA GLU A 11 -9.55 1.42 -3.37
C GLU A 11 -8.10 1.00 -3.08
N PHE A 12 -7.43 1.64 -2.12
CA PHE A 12 -6.07 1.27 -1.74
C PHE A 12 -5.98 -0.18 -1.24
N GLN A 13 -6.97 -0.67 -0.49
CA GLN A 13 -6.98 -2.06 -0.03
C GLN A 13 -7.10 -3.05 -1.20
N ARG A 14 -7.85 -2.69 -2.25
CA ARG A 14 -7.98 -3.49 -3.47
C ARG A 14 -6.69 -3.47 -4.30
N GLU A 15 -6.02 -2.32 -4.38
CA GLU A 15 -4.86 -2.10 -5.24
C GLU A 15 -3.52 -2.46 -4.60
N LEU A 16 -3.46 -2.46 -3.27
CA LEU A 16 -2.24 -2.73 -2.51
C LEU A 16 -2.44 -3.98 -1.63
N PRO A 17 -2.63 -5.19 -2.20
CA PRO A 17 -2.95 -6.41 -1.45
C PRO A 17 -1.85 -6.84 -0.47
N TRP A 18 -0.64 -6.31 -0.60
CA TRP A 18 0.49 -6.57 0.30
C TRP A 18 0.43 -5.80 1.63
N LEU A 19 -0.50 -4.85 1.80
CA LEU A 19 -0.59 -4.06 3.01
C LEU A 19 -1.07 -4.90 4.20
N THR A 20 -0.26 -4.91 5.26
CA THR A 20 -0.62 -5.46 6.57
C THR A 20 -1.12 -4.39 7.53
N ALA A 21 -1.62 -4.81 8.70
CA ALA A 21 -2.09 -3.93 9.77
C ALA A 21 -1.07 -2.86 10.20
N SER A 22 0.23 -3.13 10.06
CA SER A 22 1.31 -2.19 10.39
C SER A 22 1.29 -0.92 9.52
N HIS A 23 0.74 -0.98 8.31
CA HIS A 23 0.64 0.16 7.39
C HIS A 23 -0.55 1.08 7.69
N ARG A 24 -1.46 0.68 8.58
CA ARG A 24 -2.76 1.33 8.81
C ARG A 24 -2.66 2.83 9.05
N THR A 25 -1.66 3.30 9.79
CA THR A 25 -1.48 4.73 10.06
C THR A 25 -1.08 5.51 8.81
N LEU A 26 -0.17 4.97 8.00
CA LEU A 26 0.24 5.59 6.74
C LEU A 26 -0.90 5.57 5.72
N LEU A 27 -1.60 4.43 5.59
CA LEU A 27 -2.74 4.28 4.71
C LEU A 27 -3.87 5.26 5.07
N ARG A 28 -4.16 5.45 6.36
CA ARG A 28 -5.18 6.42 6.79
C ARG A 28 -4.82 7.86 6.39
N MET A 29 -3.56 8.26 6.50
CA MET A 29 -3.12 9.58 6.04
C MET A 29 -3.21 9.73 4.52
N ALA A 30 -2.88 8.66 3.77
CA ALA A 30 -3.03 8.65 2.32
C ALA A 30 -4.50 8.82 1.92
N CYS A 31 -5.44 8.13 2.58
CA CYS A 31 -6.88 8.27 2.31
C CYS A 31 -7.40 9.71 2.51
N VAL A 32 -6.95 10.40 3.56
CA VAL A 32 -7.31 11.82 3.82
C VAL A 32 -6.83 12.72 2.68
N LEU A 33 -5.59 12.54 2.23
CA LEU A 33 -5.04 13.36 1.16
C LEU A 33 -5.64 13.01 -0.21
N SER A 34 -5.86 11.73 -0.51
CA SER A 34 -6.54 11.31 -1.75
C SER A 34 -7.95 11.87 -1.84
N ALA A 35 -8.76 11.78 -0.78
CA ALA A 35 -10.10 12.34 -0.76
C ALA A 35 -10.12 13.86 -0.97
N ARG A 36 -9.11 14.58 -0.46
CA ARG A 36 -8.92 16.01 -0.70
C ARG A 36 -8.50 16.33 -2.14
N MET A 37 -7.80 15.41 -2.82
CA MET A 37 -7.40 15.60 -4.21
C MET A 37 -8.62 15.69 -5.13
N GLU A 38 -9.63 14.86 -4.86
CA GLU A 38 -10.89 14.83 -5.62
C GLU A 38 -11.71 16.13 -5.51
N THR A 39 -11.50 16.93 -4.47
CA THR A 39 -12.16 18.23 -4.31
C THR A 39 -11.43 19.38 -5.03
N GLY A 40 -10.31 19.10 -5.70
CA GLY A 40 -9.59 20.06 -6.56
C GLY A 40 -8.69 21.08 -5.84
N GLU A 41 -8.74 21.15 -4.50
CA GLU A 41 -7.93 22.10 -3.71
C GLU A 41 -6.86 21.39 -2.88
N MET A 42 -5.69 21.19 -3.50
CA MET A 42 -4.52 20.65 -2.82
C MET A 42 -3.28 21.52 -3.08
N GLY A 43 -2.67 22.04 -2.01
CA GLY A 43 -1.40 22.74 -2.09
C GLY A 43 -0.23 21.79 -2.36
N VAL A 44 0.88 22.34 -2.86
CA VAL A 44 2.10 21.58 -3.22
C VAL A 44 2.63 20.73 -2.05
N GLU A 45 2.54 21.23 -0.82
CA GLU A 45 2.97 20.50 0.38
C GLU A 45 2.16 19.22 0.59
N ALA A 46 0.84 19.30 0.44
CA ALA A 46 -0.05 18.15 0.56
C ALA A 46 0.18 17.12 -0.57
N MET A 47 0.44 17.58 -1.80
CA MET A 47 0.80 16.70 -2.92
C MET A 47 2.12 15.97 -2.66
N LYS A 48 3.14 16.67 -2.14
CA LYS A 48 4.43 16.08 -1.75
C LYS A 48 4.27 15.08 -0.62
N ALA A 49 3.44 15.39 0.38
CA ALA A 49 3.14 14.49 1.48
C ALA A 49 2.46 13.21 0.98
N LEU A 50 1.46 13.33 0.08
CA LEU A 50 0.78 12.18 -0.52
C LEU A 50 1.76 11.31 -1.32
N SER A 51 2.56 11.91 -2.21
CA SER A 51 3.60 11.18 -2.96
C SER A 51 4.57 10.45 -2.03
N SER A 52 5.00 11.08 -0.93
CA SER A 52 5.89 10.46 0.06
C SER A 52 5.25 9.31 0.84
N LEU A 53 3.93 9.35 1.07
CA LEU A 53 3.18 8.26 1.69
C LEU A 53 3.03 7.09 0.72
N LEU A 54 2.69 7.35 -0.54
CA LEU A 54 2.57 6.33 -1.59
C LEU A 54 3.88 5.55 -1.78
N SER A 55 5.03 6.24 -1.84
CA SER A 55 6.33 5.55 -1.87
C SER A 55 6.60 4.67 -0.65
N LYS A 56 6.18 5.09 0.56
CA LYS A 56 6.35 4.27 1.77
C LYS A 56 5.39 3.07 1.82
N LEU A 57 4.26 3.16 1.13
CA LEU A 57 3.29 2.07 1.00
C LEU A 57 3.64 1.09 -0.14
N GLY A 58 4.68 1.37 -0.92
CA GLY A 58 5.02 0.61 -2.12
C GLY A 58 4.03 0.83 -3.27
N ALA A 59 3.25 1.92 -3.23
CA ALA A 59 2.18 2.24 -4.17
C ALA A 59 2.65 3.07 -5.37
N THR A 60 3.93 2.98 -5.76
CA THR A 60 4.44 3.63 -6.97
C THR A 60 4.70 2.60 -8.07
N PRO A 61 4.63 2.98 -9.37
CA PRO A 61 4.82 2.01 -10.47
C PRO A 61 6.15 1.27 -10.43
N VAL A 62 7.20 1.88 -9.83
CA VAL A 62 8.51 1.24 -9.67
C VAL A 62 8.49 0.20 -8.53
N ASP A 63 7.65 0.42 -7.52
CA ASP A 63 7.49 -0.48 -6.38
C ASP A 63 6.56 -1.65 -6.72
N GLU A 64 5.52 -1.45 -7.53
CA GLU A 64 4.61 -2.51 -8.00
C GLU A 64 5.38 -3.70 -8.62
N THR A 65 6.42 -3.42 -9.40
CA THR A 65 7.29 -4.47 -10.00
C THR A 65 8.21 -5.20 -9.01
N LYS A 66 8.35 -4.70 -7.78
CA LYS A 66 9.25 -5.23 -6.73
C LYS A 66 8.49 -5.85 -5.56
N VAL A 67 7.18 -5.59 -5.47
CA VAL A 67 6.33 -6.29 -4.52
C VAL A 67 6.21 -7.72 -5.02
N ASN A 68 6.76 -8.66 -4.24
CA ASN A 68 6.51 -10.08 -4.45
C ASN A 68 5.01 -10.31 -4.25
N HIS A 69 4.29 -10.43 -5.37
CA HIS A 69 2.91 -10.86 -5.39
C HIS A 69 2.98 -12.32 -4.98
N GLY A 70 2.74 -12.64 -3.69
CA GLY A 70 3.05 -13.93 -3.07
C GLY A 70 2.42 -15.15 -3.73
N SER A 71 2.90 -15.49 -4.91
CA SER A 71 2.59 -16.64 -5.73
C SER A 71 3.87 -17.07 -6.43
N ASP A 72 4.90 -17.31 -5.64
CA ASP A 72 5.77 -18.43 -5.88
C ASP A 72 5.99 -19.02 -4.49
N GLU A 73 5.47 -20.23 -4.29
CA GLU A 73 6.00 -21.15 -3.30
C GLU A 73 7.47 -21.38 -3.68
N GLU A 74 8.35 -20.44 -3.35
CA GLU A 74 9.77 -20.71 -3.31
C GLU A 74 9.91 -21.77 -2.22
N GLU A 75 10.07 -23.05 -2.63
CA GLU A 75 10.45 -24.15 -1.75
C GLU A 75 11.51 -23.62 -0.80
N ASP A 76 11.19 -23.57 0.50
CA ASP A 76 12.14 -23.12 1.49
C ASP A 76 13.38 -24.01 1.33
N PRO A 77 14.57 -23.46 1.01
CA PRO A 77 15.77 -24.29 0.84
C PRO A 77 16.07 -25.14 2.08
N THR A 78 15.49 -24.78 3.22
CA THR A 78 15.55 -25.52 4.47
C THR A 78 14.59 -26.72 4.55
N ASP A 79 13.53 -26.79 3.74
CA ASP A 79 12.63 -27.97 3.65
C ASP A 79 13.37 -29.23 3.20
N LYS A 80 14.43 -29.07 2.38
CA LYS A 80 15.32 -30.17 1.96
C LYS A 80 16.16 -30.75 3.12
N PHE A 81 16.31 -30.01 4.21
CA PHE A 81 17.11 -30.42 5.37
C PHE A 81 16.26 -30.91 6.55
N PHE A 82 15.00 -30.47 6.65
CA PHE A 82 14.12 -30.80 7.78
C PHE A 82 12.88 -31.63 7.42
N GLY A 83 12.65 -31.96 6.14
CA GLY A 83 11.66 -32.95 5.71
C GLY A 83 12.01 -34.35 6.23
N SER A 84 11.41 -34.73 7.36
CA SER A 84 11.62 -35.99 8.07
C SER A 84 10.80 -37.14 7.48
N HIS A 85 11.47 -38.29 7.25
CA HIS A 85 11.04 -39.69 7.15
C HIS A 85 9.74 -40.07 6.40
#